data_AF-X1JKW2-F1
#
_entry.id   AF-X1JKW2-F1
#
_cell.length_a   1.000
_cell.length_b   1.000
_cell.length_c   1.000
_cell.angle_alpha   90.00
_cell.angle_beta   90.00
_cell.angle_gamma   90.00
#
_symmetry.space_group_name_H-M   'P 1'
#
loop_
_entity.id
_entity.type
_entity.pdbx_description
1 polymer ?
#
loop_
_entity_poly.entity_id
_entity_poly.type
_entity_poly.pdbx_seq_one_letter_code
_entity_poly.pdbx_strand_id
1 'polypeptide(L)'
;ILLEELVSLDLRLLSSLQKYLPEKEISPSLSPIPYLSHDDIIKMEKERELGRELISGGKAAFLTVAGGQGSRLGFKGLVIVKPDKRVLKKYYNTLAEWHKHELQLLNLNELPAETRDGKLISLEANIEIPEEVESVIAHGADGIGLYRSEFLFIRPNRFPTEEEQFQAYRSVLESLKGKSVTIRSLDLGGDKVIPGFNGINESNPILGWRAVRFCLSRPDIFKAQLRAMLRSSVYGNLKIMFPMISGIEELESILALLEETKDELTRR
;
A
#
# COMPACT_ATOMS: atom_id res chain seq x y z
N ILE A 1 25.50 -1.31 -5.97
CA ILE A 1 24.77 -0.05 -6.21
C ILE A 1 23.91 -0.30 -7.46
N LEU A 2 22.60 -0.56 -7.45
CA LEU A 2 21.52 -0.60 -6.47
C LEU A 2 20.75 -1.92 -6.71
N LEU A 3 20.31 -2.58 -5.63
CA LEU A 3 19.60 -3.87 -5.69
C LEU A 3 18.28 -3.81 -4.91
N GLU A 4 17.69 -2.62 -4.79
CA GLU A 4 16.41 -2.42 -4.14
C GLU A 4 15.43 -1.84 -5.17
N GLU A 5 14.25 -2.44 -5.22
CA GLU A 5 13.07 -2.06 -6.03
C GLU A 5 13.07 -2.50 -7.51
N LEU A 6 12.78 -3.79 -7.73
CA LEU A 6 12.23 -4.28 -9.00
C LEU A 6 10.70 -4.16 -9.02
N VAL A 7 10.19 -2.99 -8.63
CA VAL A 7 8.81 -2.58 -8.85
C VAL A 7 8.86 -1.40 -9.79
N SER A 8 8.13 -1.51 -10.91
CA SER A 8 8.14 -0.60 -12.06
C SER A 8 9.41 -0.66 -12.94
N LEU A 9 9.22 -0.53 -14.25
CA LEU A 9 10.33 -0.28 -15.16
C LEU A 9 10.97 1.07 -14.76
N ASP A 10 12.16 1.02 -14.16
CA ASP A 10 12.92 2.23 -13.83
C ASP A 10 13.19 3.04 -15.12
N LEU A 11 12.55 4.21 -15.23
CA LEU A 11 12.72 5.18 -16.32
C LEU A 11 14.21 5.56 -16.53
N ARG A 12 15.07 5.42 -15.50
CA ARG A 12 16.52 5.64 -15.59
C ARG A 12 17.23 4.54 -16.39
N LEU A 13 16.73 3.30 -16.32
CA LEU A 13 17.25 2.20 -17.14
C LEU A 13 16.91 2.39 -18.62
N LEU A 14 15.74 2.98 -18.91
CA LEU A 14 15.26 3.24 -20.26
C LEU A 14 15.99 4.39 -20.96
N SER A 15 16.27 5.50 -20.27
CA SER A 15 17.08 6.61 -20.82
C SER A 15 18.50 6.16 -21.19
N SER A 16 19.04 5.20 -20.42
CA SER A 16 20.33 4.55 -20.69
C SER A 16 20.30 3.70 -21.97
N LEU A 17 19.15 3.10 -22.29
CA LEU A 17 18.93 2.21 -23.44
C LEU A 17 18.51 2.95 -24.72
N GLN A 18 18.06 4.21 -24.60
CA GLN A 18 17.68 5.08 -25.72
C GLN A 18 18.85 5.33 -26.71
N LYS A 19 20.09 5.12 -26.27
CA LYS A 19 21.31 5.19 -27.11
C LYS A 19 21.41 4.09 -28.17
N TYR A 20 20.56 3.06 -28.14
CA TYR A 20 20.73 1.87 -28.96
C TYR A 20 19.75 1.70 -30.14
N LEU A 21 18.75 2.58 -30.34
CA LEU A 21 17.81 2.44 -31.47
C LEU A 21 17.28 3.79 -32.02
N PRO A 22 17.10 3.91 -33.36
CA PRO A 22 16.63 5.12 -34.03
C PRO A 22 15.09 5.25 -34.03
N GLU A 23 14.62 6.49 -34.16
CA GLU A 23 13.20 6.88 -34.11
C GLU A 23 12.36 6.33 -35.28
N LYS A 24 11.14 5.86 -34.93
CA LYS A 24 9.89 5.73 -35.72
C LYS A 24 9.32 4.32 -35.97
N GLU A 25 7.98 4.35 -35.96
CA GLU A 25 6.95 3.38 -36.41
C GLU A 25 6.40 2.37 -35.38
N ILE A 26 5.16 2.66 -34.95
CA ILE A 26 4.24 1.82 -34.17
C ILE A 26 2.97 1.61 -35.00
N SER A 27 2.49 0.37 -35.12
CA SER A 27 1.20 0.00 -35.75
C SER A 27 0.49 -1.09 -34.92
N PRO A 28 -0.86 -1.15 -34.82
CA PRO A 28 -1.57 -1.99 -33.85
C PRO A 28 -2.18 -3.26 -34.46
N SER A 29 -2.20 -4.36 -33.71
CA SER A 29 -3.28 -5.36 -33.77
C SER A 29 -3.38 -6.16 -32.47
N LEU A 30 -4.61 -6.46 -32.03
CA LEU A 30 -4.95 -7.08 -30.74
C LEU A 30 -5.52 -8.50 -30.92
N SER A 31 -5.15 -9.43 -30.03
CA SER A 31 -5.86 -10.70 -29.76
C SER A 31 -5.90 -11.00 -28.24
N PRO A 32 -6.89 -11.75 -27.71
CA PRO A 32 -6.92 -12.18 -26.30
C PRO A 32 -5.94 -13.34 -26.04
N ILE A 33 -5.39 -13.43 -24.82
CA ILE A 33 -4.44 -14.49 -24.41
C ILE A 33 -4.98 -15.23 -23.17
N PRO A 34 -4.95 -16.57 -23.13
CA PRO A 34 -5.46 -17.38 -22.01
C PRO A 34 -4.54 -17.38 -20.77
N TYR A 35 -5.11 -17.77 -19.61
CA TYR A 35 -4.42 -17.92 -18.32
C TYR A 35 -3.31 -18.99 -18.36
N LEU A 36 -2.23 -18.77 -17.59
CA LEU A 36 -1.06 -19.66 -17.47
C LEU A 36 -1.34 -20.88 -16.58
N SER A 37 -0.72 -22.02 -16.90
CA SER A 37 -0.80 -23.25 -16.10
C SER A 37 0.20 -23.23 -14.92
N HIS A 38 0.02 -24.14 -13.95
CA HIS A 38 0.92 -24.26 -12.79
C HIS A 38 2.35 -24.65 -13.18
N ASP A 39 2.51 -25.49 -14.21
CA ASP A 39 3.84 -25.89 -14.72
C ASP A 39 4.56 -24.72 -15.40
N ASP A 40 3.82 -23.81 -16.04
CA ASP A 40 4.38 -22.57 -16.58
C ASP A 40 4.96 -21.69 -15.47
N ILE A 41 4.30 -21.61 -14.31
CA ILE A 41 4.75 -20.81 -13.16
C ILE A 41 6.08 -21.35 -12.60
N ILE A 42 6.19 -22.67 -12.42
CA ILE A 42 7.41 -23.32 -11.87
C ILE A 42 8.60 -23.11 -12.82
N LYS A 43 8.39 -23.22 -14.13
CA LYS A 43 9.43 -22.98 -15.12
C LYS A 43 9.95 -21.53 -15.06
N MET A 44 9.05 -20.57 -14.86
CA MET A 44 9.39 -19.16 -14.75
C MET A 44 10.18 -18.83 -13.47
N GLU A 45 9.95 -19.56 -12.38
CA GLU A 45 10.69 -19.36 -11.13
C GLU A 45 12.17 -19.79 -11.26
N LYS A 46 12.43 -20.90 -11.96
CA LYS A 46 13.81 -21.32 -12.32
C LYS A 46 14.51 -20.32 -13.24
N GLU A 47 13.79 -19.75 -14.21
CA GLU A 47 14.33 -18.72 -15.10
C GLU A 47 14.64 -17.42 -14.33
N ARG A 48 13.85 -17.07 -13.30
CA ARG A 48 14.13 -15.94 -12.40
C ARG A 48 15.39 -16.17 -11.58
N GLU A 49 15.59 -17.37 -11.04
CA GLU A 49 16.75 -17.72 -10.23
C GLU A 49 18.05 -17.65 -11.05
N LEU A 50 18.04 -18.24 -12.26
CA LEU A 50 19.13 -18.12 -13.23
C LEU A 50 19.38 -16.65 -13.64
N GLY A 51 18.31 -15.86 -13.78
CA GLY A 51 18.40 -14.42 -14.01
C GLY A 51 19.16 -13.71 -12.90
N ARG A 52 18.87 -14.00 -11.62
CA ARG A 52 19.56 -13.38 -10.47
C ARG A 52 21.06 -13.68 -10.45
N GLU A 53 21.48 -14.91 -10.75
CA GLU A 53 22.91 -15.27 -10.81
C GLU A 53 23.66 -14.54 -11.94
N LEU A 54 23.05 -14.41 -13.12
CA LEU A 54 23.67 -13.71 -14.25
C LEU A 54 23.80 -12.20 -14.00
N ILE A 55 22.89 -11.63 -13.19
CA ILE A 55 22.89 -10.23 -12.76
C ILE A 55 24.00 -9.97 -11.74
N SER A 56 24.12 -10.81 -10.70
CA SER A 56 25.17 -10.66 -9.68
C SER A 56 26.57 -10.80 -10.27
N GLY A 57 26.72 -11.56 -11.36
CA GLY A 57 27.96 -11.70 -12.12
C GLY A 57 28.27 -10.59 -13.13
N GLY A 58 27.38 -9.61 -13.34
CA GLY A 58 27.60 -8.49 -14.29
C GLY A 58 27.65 -8.88 -15.77
N LYS A 59 27.11 -10.04 -16.15
CA LYS A 59 27.27 -10.65 -17.49
C LYS A 59 26.08 -10.42 -18.44
N ALA A 60 25.02 -9.73 -18.01
CA ALA A 60 23.82 -9.54 -18.82
C ALA A 60 23.03 -8.26 -18.49
N ALA A 61 22.47 -7.64 -19.54
CA ALA A 61 21.32 -6.76 -19.42
C ALA A 61 20.03 -7.60 -19.50
N PHE A 62 19.03 -7.28 -18.69
CA PHE A 62 17.76 -7.98 -18.67
C PHE A 62 16.59 -7.00 -18.77
N LEU A 63 15.48 -7.46 -19.35
CA LEU A 63 14.20 -6.79 -19.33
C LEU A 63 13.29 -7.57 -18.37
N THR A 64 12.96 -6.97 -17.24
CA THR A 64 11.91 -7.52 -16.36
C THR A 64 10.57 -6.98 -16.79
N VAL A 65 9.64 -7.88 -17.05
CA VAL A 65 8.23 -7.56 -17.31
C VAL A 65 7.47 -7.87 -16.03
N ALA A 66 7.66 -7.02 -15.02
CA ALA A 66 6.92 -7.11 -13.77
C ALA A 66 5.51 -6.58 -14.02
N GLY A 67 4.50 -7.39 -13.74
CA GLY A 67 3.11 -6.98 -13.85
C GLY A 67 2.69 -6.13 -12.67
N GLY A 68 2.33 -4.88 -12.93
CA GLY A 68 1.41 -4.13 -12.08
C GLY A 68 -0.04 -4.46 -12.43
N GLN A 69 -0.95 -4.25 -11.48
CA GLN A 69 -2.40 -4.41 -11.71
C GLN A 69 -2.84 -3.55 -12.91
N GLY A 70 -3.53 -4.16 -13.88
CA GLY A 70 -4.20 -3.43 -14.97
C GLY A 70 -3.46 -3.32 -16.32
N SER A 71 -2.25 -3.88 -16.49
CA SER A 71 -1.57 -3.87 -17.80
C SER A 71 -1.85 -5.13 -18.65
N ARG A 72 -2.08 -4.97 -19.97
CA ARG A 72 -2.21 -6.08 -20.96
C ARG A 72 -0.99 -7.02 -21.02
N LEU A 73 0.12 -6.71 -20.34
CA LEU A 73 1.31 -7.56 -20.25
C LEU A 73 1.63 -8.10 -18.86
N GLY A 74 0.85 -7.76 -17.84
CA GLY A 74 1.20 -7.99 -16.43
C GLY A 74 1.03 -9.41 -15.89
N PHE A 75 0.81 -10.43 -16.70
CA PHE A 75 0.44 -11.76 -16.18
C PHE A 75 1.53 -12.83 -16.23
N LYS A 76 2.69 -12.57 -16.85
CA LYS A 76 3.73 -13.60 -16.95
C LYS A 76 4.81 -13.42 -15.88
N GLY A 77 5.28 -12.20 -15.62
CA GLY A 77 6.42 -12.02 -14.72
C GLY A 77 7.70 -12.63 -15.29
N LEU A 78 7.88 -12.44 -16.61
CA LEU A 78 8.97 -12.95 -17.43
C LEU A 78 10.20 -12.04 -17.29
N VAL A 79 11.37 -12.66 -17.17
CA VAL A 79 12.67 -11.98 -17.24
C VAL A 79 13.35 -12.40 -18.53
N ILE A 80 13.59 -11.45 -19.43
CA ILE A 80 14.27 -11.74 -20.69
C ILE A 80 15.72 -11.31 -20.57
N VAL A 81 16.62 -12.29 -20.59
CA VAL A 81 18.07 -12.08 -20.56
C VAL A 81 18.57 -11.86 -21.99
N LYS A 82 19.31 -10.77 -22.23
CA LYS A 82 19.84 -10.39 -23.56
C LYS A 82 18.74 -10.32 -24.66
N PRO A 83 17.72 -9.46 -24.50
CA PRO A 83 16.67 -9.32 -25.50
C PRO A 83 17.25 -8.81 -26.83
N ASP A 84 16.83 -9.40 -27.94
CA ASP A 84 17.16 -8.89 -29.26
C ASP A 84 16.38 -7.58 -29.57
N LYS A 85 16.75 -6.91 -30.67
CA LYS A 85 16.12 -5.64 -31.09
C LYS A 85 14.61 -5.76 -31.33
N ARG A 86 14.13 -6.93 -31.80
CA ARG A 86 12.71 -7.18 -32.07
C ARG A 86 11.94 -7.29 -30.77
N VAL A 87 12.49 -8.00 -29.80
CA VAL A 87 11.94 -8.13 -28.45
C VAL A 87 11.90 -6.75 -27.78
N LEU A 88 12.99 -5.98 -27.80
CA LEU A 88 13.01 -4.62 -27.26
C LEU A 88 11.90 -3.75 -27.88
N LYS A 89 11.80 -3.67 -29.21
CA LYS A 89 10.78 -2.86 -29.90
C LYS A 89 9.35 -3.25 -29.47
N LYS A 90 9.06 -4.54 -29.34
CA LYS A 90 7.75 -5.04 -28.88
C LYS A 90 7.40 -4.51 -27.49
N TYR A 91 8.35 -4.56 -26.55
CA TYR A 91 8.11 -4.13 -25.17
C TYR A 91 8.07 -2.61 -25.01
N TYR A 92 8.82 -1.85 -25.81
CA TYR A 92 8.67 -0.40 -25.89
C TYR A 92 7.26 0.01 -26.36
N ASN A 93 6.77 -0.61 -27.44
CA ASN A 93 5.42 -0.33 -27.94
C ASN A 93 4.35 -0.67 -26.89
N THR A 94 4.54 -1.79 -26.20
CA THR A 94 3.66 -2.17 -25.08
C THR A 94 3.66 -1.13 -23.97
N LEU A 95 4.84 -0.65 -23.57
CA LEU A 95 4.97 0.35 -22.51
C LEU A 95 4.26 1.65 -22.91
N ALA A 96 4.45 2.10 -24.16
CA ALA A 96 3.76 3.26 -24.69
C ALA A 96 2.23 3.10 -24.70
N GLU A 97 1.74 1.92 -25.08
CA GLU A 97 0.30 1.59 -25.00
C GLU A 97 -0.20 1.58 -23.55
N TRP A 98 0.59 1.06 -22.62
CA TRP A 98 0.24 1.04 -21.21
C TRP A 98 0.17 2.45 -20.61
N HIS A 99 1.15 3.32 -20.89
CA HIS A 99 1.12 4.73 -20.47
C HIS A 99 -0.10 5.44 -21.06
N LYS A 100 -0.42 5.20 -22.34
CA LYS A 100 -1.61 5.77 -22.95
C LYS A 100 -2.88 5.31 -22.25
N HIS A 101 -2.97 4.04 -21.89
CA HIS A 101 -4.12 3.48 -21.17
C HIS A 101 -4.20 4.04 -19.74
N GLU A 102 -3.08 4.14 -19.02
CA GLU A 102 -3.03 4.75 -17.69
C GLU A 102 -3.52 6.20 -17.72
N LEU A 103 -3.07 7.00 -18.68
CA LEU A 103 -3.58 8.36 -18.91
C LEU A 103 -5.09 8.40 -19.20
N GLN A 104 -5.62 7.40 -19.93
CA GLN A 104 -7.05 7.28 -20.16
C GLN A 104 -7.83 6.95 -18.88
N LEU A 105 -7.27 6.10 -18.02
CA LEU A 105 -7.87 5.73 -16.73
C LEU A 105 -7.84 6.89 -15.74
N LEU A 106 -6.79 7.73 -15.77
CA LEU A 106 -6.73 8.92 -14.94
C LEU A 106 -7.89 9.88 -15.21
N ASN A 107 -8.42 9.94 -16.43
CA ASN A 107 -9.62 10.75 -16.73
C ASN A 107 -10.91 10.21 -16.09
N LEU A 108 -10.90 8.99 -15.53
CA LEU A 108 -12.06 8.41 -14.86
C LEU A 108 -12.14 8.81 -13.38
N ASN A 109 -11.10 9.45 -12.83
CA ASN A 109 -11.04 9.83 -11.42
C ASN A 109 -12.11 10.86 -11.00
N GLU A 110 -12.69 11.60 -11.96
CA GLU A 110 -13.78 12.55 -11.72
C GLU A 110 -15.17 11.92 -11.83
N LEU A 111 -15.28 10.68 -12.32
CA LEU A 111 -16.56 10.01 -12.51
C LEU A 111 -16.99 9.27 -11.23
N PRO A 112 -18.30 9.24 -10.92
CA PRO A 112 -18.78 8.43 -9.82
C PRO A 112 -18.56 6.95 -10.10
N ALA A 113 -18.24 6.19 -9.05
CA ALA A 113 -18.16 4.74 -9.13
C ALA A 113 -19.56 4.12 -9.15
N GLU A 114 -20.12 4.01 -10.35
CA GLU A 114 -21.46 3.50 -10.60
C GLU A 114 -21.41 2.19 -11.43
N THR A 115 -22.18 1.20 -10.98
CA THR A 115 -22.38 -0.05 -11.71
C THR A 115 -23.31 0.15 -12.91
N ARG A 116 -23.34 -0.80 -13.85
CA ARG A 116 -24.16 -0.69 -15.08
C ARG A 116 -25.67 -0.63 -14.82
N ASP A 117 -26.11 -1.12 -13.67
CA ASP A 117 -27.50 -1.11 -13.19
C ASP A 117 -27.79 0.05 -12.22
N GLY A 118 -26.87 1.00 -12.08
CA GLY A 118 -27.10 2.28 -11.39
C GLY A 118 -26.79 2.30 -9.90
N LYS A 119 -26.15 1.25 -9.36
CA LYS A 119 -25.74 1.21 -7.95
C LYS A 119 -24.41 1.94 -7.77
N LEU A 120 -24.42 2.97 -6.93
CA LEU A 120 -23.23 3.67 -6.46
C LEU A 120 -22.45 2.83 -5.44
N ILE A 121 -21.13 2.86 -5.55
CA ILE A 121 -20.17 2.22 -4.65
C ILE A 121 -19.14 3.27 -4.25
N SER A 122 -18.69 3.25 -3.00
CA SER A 122 -17.58 4.11 -2.57
C SER A 122 -16.24 3.43 -2.86
N LEU A 123 -15.36 4.13 -3.58
CA LEU A 123 -13.98 3.72 -3.81
C LEU A 123 -13.07 4.52 -2.88
N GLU A 124 -12.79 3.97 -1.70
CA GLU A 124 -11.90 4.58 -0.72
C GLU A 124 -10.48 4.01 -0.83
N ALA A 125 -9.48 4.81 -0.49
CA ALA A 125 -8.07 4.40 -0.52
C ALA A 125 -7.61 3.81 0.82
N ASN A 126 -6.55 3.00 0.74
CA ASN A 126 -5.79 2.56 1.91
C ASN A 126 -4.47 3.32 1.94
N ILE A 127 -4.08 3.84 3.11
CA ILE A 127 -2.81 4.54 3.33
C ILE A 127 -2.10 4.03 4.59
N GLU A 128 -0.80 4.22 4.64
CA GLU A 128 0.07 3.94 5.80
C GLU A 128 0.74 5.21 6.33
N ILE A 129 0.94 6.23 5.49
CA ILE A 129 1.59 7.49 5.86
C ILE A 129 0.80 8.71 5.36
N PRO A 130 0.82 9.86 6.07
CA PRO A 130 0.09 11.07 5.66
C PRO A 130 0.46 11.60 4.27
N GLU A 131 1.69 11.36 3.82
CA GLU A 131 2.21 11.82 2.52
C GLU A 131 1.49 11.16 1.32
N GLU A 132 0.82 10.03 1.52
CA GLU A 132 0.07 9.34 0.46
C GLU A 132 -1.25 10.05 0.11
N VAL A 133 -1.72 10.99 0.94
CA VAL A 133 -3.01 11.68 0.73
C VAL A 133 -3.05 12.46 -0.58
N GLU A 134 -1.94 13.03 -1.03
CA GLU A 134 -1.87 13.72 -2.33
C GLU A 134 -2.21 12.76 -3.48
N SER A 135 -1.70 11.53 -3.42
CA SER A 135 -2.01 10.48 -4.40
C SER A 135 -3.47 10.05 -4.32
N VAL A 136 -4.03 9.91 -3.11
CA VAL A 136 -5.45 9.59 -2.90
C VAL A 136 -6.37 10.61 -3.57
N ILE A 137 -6.06 11.90 -3.41
CA ILE A 137 -6.83 12.99 -4.03
C ILE A 137 -6.66 12.97 -5.56
N ALA A 138 -5.43 12.79 -6.05
CA ALA A 138 -5.16 12.74 -7.49
C ALA A 138 -5.87 11.58 -8.21
N HIS A 139 -6.09 10.46 -7.52
CA HIS A 139 -6.81 9.30 -8.05
C HIS A 139 -8.32 9.36 -7.82
N GLY A 140 -8.85 10.44 -7.24
CA GLY A 140 -10.29 10.66 -7.13
C GLY A 140 -11.00 9.80 -6.08
N ALA A 141 -10.29 9.24 -5.10
CA ALA A 141 -10.89 8.37 -4.09
C ALA A 141 -11.98 9.10 -3.28
N ASP A 142 -13.06 8.39 -2.93
CA ASP A 142 -14.20 8.90 -2.17
C ASP A 142 -13.88 9.18 -0.69
N GLY A 143 -12.74 8.69 -0.22
CA GLY A 143 -12.23 8.85 1.14
C GLY A 143 -11.06 7.92 1.40
N ILE A 144 -10.72 7.77 2.68
CA ILE A 144 -9.78 6.75 3.16
C ILE A 144 -10.56 5.70 3.94
N GLY A 145 -10.57 4.47 3.41
CA GLY A 145 -11.26 3.33 4.00
C GLY A 145 -10.40 2.62 5.03
N LEU A 146 -9.08 2.80 4.95
CA LEU A 146 -8.14 2.28 5.94
C LEU A 146 -6.88 3.15 6.01
N TYR A 147 -6.71 3.86 7.11
CA TYR A 147 -5.44 4.42 7.52
C TYR A 147 -4.80 3.48 8.55
N ARG A 148 -3.74 2.80 8.13
CA ARG A 148 -2.86 1.97 8.96
C ARG A 148 -1.96 2.85 9.82
N SER A 149 -2.22 2.90 11.13
CA SER A 149 -1.47 3.80 12.02
C SER A 149 -0.09 3.28 12.42
N GLU A 150 0.26 2.04 12.07
CA GLU A 150 1.44 1.36 12.63
C GLU A 150 2.75 2.08 12.32
N PHE A 151 2.85 2.77 11.18
CA PHE A 151 4.05 3.52 10.81
C PHE A 151 4.46 4.55 11.87
N LEU A 152 3.49 5.19 12.55
CA LEU A 152 3.75 6.14 13.64
C LEU A 152 4.48 5.50 14.83
N PHE A 153 4.34 4.19 15.01
CA PHE A 153 4.86 3.42 16.12
C PHE A 153 6.19 2.72 15.80
N ILE A 154 6.58 2.66 14.52
CA ILE A 154 7.87 2.12 14.06
C ILE A 154 8.92 3.24 14.10
N ARG A 155 9.18 3.80 15.28
CA ARG A 155 10.24 4.79 15.50
C ARG A 155 11.28 4.24 16.47
N PRO A 156 12.58 4.47 16.28
CA PRO A 156 13.59 4.05 17.25
C PRO A 156 13.34 4.68 18.62
N ASN A 157 13.52 3.87 19.67
CA ASN A 157 13.66 4.25 21.08
C ASN A 157 12.43 4.77 21.85
N ARG A 158 11.29 5.08 21.21
CA ARG A 158 10.07 5.47 21.96
C ARG A 158 8.77 5.33 21.17
N PHE A 159 7.67 5.26 21.90
CA PHE A 159 6.32 5.43 21.35
C PHE A 159 6.05 6.89 20.91
N PRO A 160 5.19 7.08 19.90
CA PRO A 160 4.76 8.42 19.50
C PRO A 160 3.88 9.03 20.59
N THR A 161 4.08 10.31 20.85
CA THR A 161 3.26 11.07 21.80
C THR A 161 1.85 11.30 21.25
N GLU A 162 0.89 11.62 22.13
CA GLU A 162 -0.47 12.00 21.72
C GLU A 162 -0.45 13.17 20.71
N GLU A 163 0.44 14.15 20.90
CA GLU A 163 0.52 15.31 20.03
C GLU A 163 1.06 14.95 18.63
N GLU A 164 2.08 14.10 18.54
CA GLU A 164 2.59 13.62 17.24
C GLU A 164 1.52 12.85 16.47
N GLN A 165 0.75 12.00 17.16
CA GLN A 165 -0.36 11.26 16.55
C GLN A 165 -1.48 12.21 16.11
N PHE A 166 -1.84 13.17 16.96
CA PHE A 166 -2.87 14.17 16.66
C PHE A 166 -2.54 14.97 15.41
N GLN A 167 -1.30 15.46 15.28
CA GLN A 167 -0.87 16.23 14.10
C GLN A 167 -0.93 15.39 12.82
N ALA A 168 -0.52 14.11 12.88
CA ALA A 168 -0.61 13.20 11.74
C ALA A 168 -2.06 12.91 11.32
N TYR A 169 -2.96 12.65 12.27
CA TYR A 169 -4.37 12.38 11.96
C TYR A 169 -5.09 13.64 11.46
N ARG A 170 -4.81 14.79 12.08
CA ARG A 170 -5.37 16.08 11.68
C ARG A 170 -5.00 16.44 10.25
N SER A 171 -3.72 16.31 9.87
CA SER A 171 -3.27 16.69 8.52
C SER A 171 -3.97 15.89 7.42
N VAL A 172 -4.20 14.59 7.65
CA VAL A 172 -4.96 13.72 6.74
C VAL A 172 -6.42 14.16 6.62
N LEU A 173 -7.08 14.43 7.74
CA LEU A 173 -8.49 14.86 7.78
C LEU A 173 -8.70 16.21 7.07
N GLU A 174 -7.87 17.20 7.36
CA GLU A 174 -7.97 18.54 6.75
C GLU A 174 -7.76 18.48 5.23
N SER A 175 -6.83 17.64 4.77
CA SER A 175 -6.51 17.47 3.34
C SER A 175 -7.66 16.88 2.54
N LEU A 176 -8.50 16.05 3.16
CA LEU A 176 -9.60 15.35 2.50
C LEU A 176 -10.93 16.12 2.47
N LYS A 177 -10.96 17.36 2.97
CA LYS A 177 -12.07 18.32 2.80
C LYS A 177 -13.46 17.73 3.13
N GLY A 178 -13.54 16.96 4.22
CA GLY A 178 -14.80 16.38 4.71
C GLY A 178 -15.13 14.96 4.23
N LYS A 179 -14.33 14.38 3.31
CA LYS A 179 -14.42 12.93 2.99
C LYS A 179 -14.11 12.08 4.23
N SER A 180 -14.66 10.87 4.31
CA SER A 180 -14.41 9.99 5.45
C SER A 180 -12.97 9.51 5.52
N VAL A 181 -12.45 9.42 6.74
CA VAL A 181 -11.15 8.81 7.05
C VAL A 181 -11.33 7.78 8.14
N THR A 182 -11.16 6.51 7.79
CA THR A 182 -11.20 5.41 8.75
C THR A 182 -9.80 5.12 9.27
N ILE A 183 -9.52 5.51 10.50
CA ILE A 183 -8.24 5.25 11.17
C ILE A 183 -8.35 3.93 11.92
N ARG A 184 -7.48 2.98 11.58
CA ARG A 184 -7.35 1.73 12.33
C ARG A 184 -6.41 1.95 13.51
N SER A 185 -6.86 1.59 14.71
CA SER A 185 -6.01 1.62 15.90
C SER A 185 -4.83 0.67 15.74
N LEU A 186 -3.83 0.82 16.61
CA LEU A 186 -2.57 0.10 16.55
C LEU A 186 -2.73 -1.43 16.37
N ASP A 187 -2.28 -1.97 15.21
CA ASP A 187 -2.10 -3.41 14.95
C ASP A 187 -0.61 -3.77 15.00
N LEU A 188 -0.07 -3.76 16.22
CA LEU A 188 1.29 -4.19 16.47
C LEU A 188 1.28 -5.64 16.96
N GLY A 189 2.16 -6.49 16.42
CA GLY A 189 2.34 -7.89 16.82
C GLY A 189 3.76 -8.17 17.34
N GLY A 190 3.96 -9.38 17.89
CA GLY A 190 5.24 -9.79 18.49
C GLY A 190 6.43 -9.89 17.52
N ASP A 191 6.17 -9.78 16.22
CA ASP A 191 7.16 -9.73 15.14
C ASP A 191 7.74 -8.32 14.90
N LYS A 192 7.03 -7.27 15.30
CA LYS A 192 7.47 -5.88 15.15
C LYS A 192 8.22 -5.45 16.41
N VAL A 193 9.51 -5.18 16.27
CA VAL A 193 10.39 -4.74 17.37
C VAL A 193 9.82 -3.46 18.00
N ILE A 194 9.25 -3.59 19.19
CA ILE A 194 8.79 -2.47 20.00
C ILE A 194 10.00 -1.87 20.73
N PRO A 195 10.30 -0.58 20.57
CA PRO A 195 11.36 0.06 21.34
C PRO A 195 11.10 -0.05 22.85
N GLY A 196 12.04 -0.66 23.57
CA GLY A 196 11.95 -0.84 25.04
C GLY A 196 11.10 -2.03 25.49
N PHE A 197 10.55 -2.83 24.56
CA PHE A 197 9.91 -4.10 24.88
C PHE A 197 10.73 -5.23 24.27
N ASN A 198 11.46 -5.97 25.11
CA ASN A 198 11.92 -7.29 24.71
C ASN A 198 10.65 -8.10 24.50
N GLY A 199 10.32 -8.39 23.24
CA GLY A 199 9.09 -9.10 22.88
C GLY A 199 8.89 -10.30 23.78
N ILE A 200 7.65 -10.54 24.21
CA ILE A 200 7.31 -11.83 24.80
C ILE A 200 7.71 -12.86 23.75
N ASN A 201 8.60 -13.79 24.11
CA ASN A 201 9.06 -14.82 23.18
C ASN A 201 7.91 -15.80 22.95
N GLU A 202 6.93 -15.37 22.16
CA GLU A 202 5.74 -16.13 21.83
C GLU A 202 6.08 -17.18 20.78
N SER A 203 5.60 -18.41 20.99
CA SER A 203 5.77 -19.47 19.99
C SER A 203 5.09 -19.15 18.66
N ASN A 204 4.03 -18.33 18.69
CA ASN A 204 3.34 -17.86 17.48
C ASN A 204 2.83 -16.41 17.64
N PRO A 205 3.60 -15.42 17.17
CA PRO A 205 3.21 -14.00 17.23
C PRO A 205 1.94 -13.64 16.45
N ILE A 206 1.55 -14.43 15.44
CA ILE A 206 0.36 -14.16 14.63
C ILE A 206 -0.92 -14.42 15.43
N LEU A 207 -0.91 -15.45 16.28
CA LEU A 207 -2.04 -15.83 17.14
C LEU A 207 -1.98 -15.22 18.54
N GLY A 208 -0.85 -14.57 18.87
CA GLY A 208 -0.53 -14.14 20.22
C GLY A 208 -0.99 -12.73 20.57
N TRP A 209 -0.14 -12.03 21.30
CA TRP A 209 -0.40 -10.75 21.93
C TRP A 209 -0.18 -9.59 20.95
N ARG A 210 -1.23 -9.27 20.19
CA ARG A 210 -1.22 -8.23 19.16
C ARG A 210 -2.47 -7.37 19.15
N ALA A 211 -2.42 -6.26 18.42
CA ALA A 211 -3.58 -5.43 18.09
C ALA A 211 -4.41 -5.01 19.32
N VAL A 212 -5.72 -5.26 19.32
CA VAL A 212 -6.61 -4.96 20.45
C VAL A 212 -6.11 -5.54 21.78
N ARG A 213 -5.55 -6.75 21.79
CA ARG A 213 -5.10 -7.41 23.02
C ARG A 213 -3.94 -6.66 23.66
N PHE A 214 -3.00 -6.19 22.82
CA PHE A 214 -1.94 -5.29 23.25
C PHE A 214 -2.54 -3.98 23.78
N CYS A 215 -3.45 -3.37 23.03
CA CYS A 215 -4.09 -2.11 23.39
C CYS A 215 -4.83 -2.16 24.75
N LEU A 216 -5.57 -3.24 25.02
CA LEU A 216 -6.26 -3.47 26.29
C LEU A 216 -5.30 -3.70 27.46
N SER A 217 -4.16 -4.37 27.21
CA SER A 217 -3.13 -4.59 28.24
C SER A 217 -2.25 -3.37 28.52
N ARG A 218 -2.20 -2.40 27.59
CA ARG A 218 -1.42 -1.16 27.67
C ARG A 218 -2.32 0.06 27.43
N PRO A 219 -3.27 0.32 28.36
CA PRO A 219 -4.21 1.43 28.22
C PRO A 219 -3.52 2.80 28.19
N ASP A 220 -2.31 2.92 28.77
CA ASP A 220 -1.51 4.14 28.71
C ASP A 220 -1.16 4.54 27.25
N ILE A 221 -0.72 3.56 26.46
CA ILE A 221 -0.41 3.75 25.03
C ILE A 221 -1.68 3.92 24.23
N PHE A 222 -2.68 3.06 24.48
CA PHE A 222 -3.90 3.06 23.68
C PHE A 222 -4.73 4.33 23.90
N LYS A 223 -4.90 4.79 25.16
CA LYS A 223 -5.60 6.05 25.44
C LYS A 223 -4.90 7.25 24.80
N ALA A 224 -3.57 7.26 24.67
CA ALA A 224 -2.87 8.33 23.93
C ALA A 224 -3.29 8.36 22.45
N GLN A 225 -3.43 7.18 21.83
CA GLN A 225 -3.93 7.08 20.46
C GLN A 225 -5.42 7.47 20.36
N LEU A 226 -6.26 7.01 21.28
CA LEU A 226 -7.69 7.36 21.31
C LEU A 226 -7.88 8.87 21.49
N ARG A 227 -7.15 9.52 22.40
CA ARG A 227 -7.21 10.98 22.57
C ARG A 227 -6.79 11.72 21.32
N ALA A 228 -5.74 11.27 20.64
CA ALA A 228 -5.31 11.86 19.37
C ALA A 228 -6.39 11.74 18.27
N MET A 229 -7.04 10.56 18.14
CA MET A 229 -8.14 10.36 17.19
C MET A 229 -9.37 11.21 17.56
N LEU A 230 -9.76 11.25 18.83
CA LEU A 230 -10.89 12.06 19.31
C LEU A 230 -10.63 13.56 19.11
N ARG A 231 -9.44 14.05 19.47
CA ARG A 231 -9.05 15.46 19.25
C ARG A 231 -9.01 15.83 17.77
N SER A 232 -8.57 14.91 16.90
CA SER A 232 -8.51 15.17 15.45
C SER A 232 -9.89 15.09 14.77
N SER A 233 -10.87 14.42 15.37
CA SER A 233 -12.23 14.27 14.81
C SER A 233 -12.97 15.59 14.58
N VAL A 234 -12.57 16.70 15.19
CA VAL A 234 -13.17 18.02 14.92
C VAL A 234 -12.75 18.63 13.58
N TYR A 235 -11.71 18.08 12.94
CA TYR A 235 -11.14 18.60 11.69
C TYR A 235 -11.64 17.85 10.44
N GLY A 236 -12.47 16.81 10.59
CA GLY A 236 -13.02 16.06 9.46
C GLY A 236 -13.86 14.86 9.89
N ASN A 237 -14.36 14.10 8.91
CA ASN A 237 -15.20 12.92 9.18
C ASN A 237 -14.34 11.69 9.53
N LEU A 238 -13.99 11.56 10.81
CA LEU A 238 -13.17 10.46 11.32
C LEU A 238 -14.03 9.26 11.73
N LYS A 239 -13.61 8.06 11.30
CA LYS A 239 -14.10 6.76 11.79
C LYS A 239 -12.96 6.04 12.49
N ILE A 240 -13.23 5.35 13.60
CA ILE A 240 -12.24 4.53 14.32
C ILE A 240 -12.53 3.06 14.04
N MET A 241 -11.52 2.30 13.65
CA MET A 241 -11.58 0.86 13.44
C MET A 241 -10.65 0.14 14.43
N PHE A 242 -11.13 -0.91 15.08
CA PHE A 242 -10.33 -1.75 15.98
C PHE A 242 -9.97 -3.08 15.32
N PRO A 243 -8.66 -3.41 15.16
CA PRO A 243 -8.23 -4.67 14.54
C PRO A 243 -8.33 -5.88 15.49
N MET A 244 -8.52 -7.06 14.89
CA MET A 244 -8.41 -8.37 15.56
C MET A 244 -9.38 -8.60 16.73
N ILE A 245 -10.58 -8.01 16.69
CA ILE A 245 -11.65 -8.34 17.64
C ILE A 245 -12.09 -9.79 17.43
N SER A 246 -11.99 -10.60 18.48
CA SER A 246 -12.32 -12.02 18.47
C SER A 246 -13.55 -12.39 19.32
N GLY A 247 -13.97 -11.51 20.22
CA GLY A 247 -15.15 -11.69 21.08
C GLY A 247 -15.84 -10.39 21.45
N ILE A 248 -17.05 -10.49 22.00
CA ILE A 248 -17.85 -9.33 22.40
C ILE A 248 -17.25 -8.62 23.62
N GLU A 249 -16.59 -9.37 24.50
CA GLU A 249 -15.96 -8.86 25.71
C GLU A 249 -14.80 -7.91 25.40
N GLU A 250 -14.02 -8.21 24.34
CA GLU A 250 -12.96 -7.33 23.83
C GLU A 250 -13.57 -6.03 23.29
N LEU A 251 -14.67 -6.12 22.54
CA LEU A 251 -15.37 -4.97 21.99
C LEU A 251 -15.94 -4.07 23.10
N GLU A 252 -16.61 -4.64 24.09
CA GLU A 252 -17.16 -3.92 25.24
C GLU A 252 -16.05 -3.20 26.02
N SER A 253 -14.92 -3.89 26.25
CA SER A 253 -13.77 -3.31 26.95
C SER A 253 -13.17 -2.11 26.21
N ILE A 254 -13.04 -2.19 24.88
CA ILE A 254 -12.56 -1.06 24.07
C ILE A 254 -13.54 0.10 24.10
N LEU A 255 -14.84 -0.17 23.94
CA LEU A 255 -15.85 0.88 23.94
C LEU A 255 -15.91 1.59 25.29
N ALA A 256 -15.79 0.85 26.40
CA ALA A 256 -15.67 1.44 27.73
C ALA A 256 -14.44 2.35 27.85
N LEU A 257 -13.28 1.90 27.35
CA LEU A 257 -12.06 2.71 27.35
C LEU A 257 -12.18 3.96 26.47
N LEU A 258 -12.88 3.86 25.33
CA LEU A 258 -13.17 4.97 24.45
C LEU A 258 -14.05 6.02 25.15
N GLU A 259 -15.12 5.60 25.82
CA GLU A 259 -15.99 6.51 26.58
C GLU A 259 -15.25 7.16 27.75
N GLU A 260 -14.46 6.38 28.51
CA GLU A 260 -13.61 6.93 29.57
C GLU A 260 -12.65 8.00 29.02
N THR A 261 -12.08 7.76 27.83
CA THR A 261 -11.17 8.71 27.18
C THR A 261 -11.89 9.99 26.74
N LYS A 262 -13.15 9.90 26.29
CA LYS A 262 -13.97 11.09 25.97
C LYS A 262 -14.26 11.91 27.22
N ASP A 263 -14.59 11.25 28.32
CA ASP A 263 -14.82 11.89 29.62
C ASP A 263 -13.55 12.61 30.12
N GLU A 264 -12.38 11.98 30.00
CA GLU A 264 -11.08 12.58 30.34
C GLU A 264 -10.82 13.85 29.54
N LEU A 265 -11.12 13.86 28.23
CA LEU A 265 -10.94 15.03 27.38
C LEU A 265 -11.91 16.16 27.70
N THR A 266 -13.12 15.84 28.15
CA THR A 266 -14.15 16.84 28.49
C THR A 266 -13.84 17.55 29.81
N ARG A 267 -13.13 16.88 30.73
CA ARG A 267 -12.74 17.44 32.04
C ARG A 267 -11.47 18.30 32.00
N ARG A 268 -10.74 18.29 30.89
CA ARG A 268 -9.54 19.11 30.67
C ARG A 268 -9.91 20.52 30.24
#